data_AF-A0A0Q7BMJ8-F1
#
_entry.id   AF-A0A0Q7BMJ8-F1
#
_cell.length_a   1.000
_cell.length_b   1.000
_cell.length_c   1.000
_cell.angle_alpha   90.00
_cell.angle_beta   90.00
_cell.angle_gamma   90.00
#
_symmetry.space_group_name_H-M   'P 1'
#
loop_
_entity.id
_entity.type
_entity.pdbx_description
1 polymer ?
#
loop_
_entity_poly.entity_id
_entity_poly.type
_entity_poly.pdbx_seq_one_letter_code
_entity_poly.pdbx_strand_id
1 'polypeptide(L)'
;MIQDPQPGQHVVVPAGARLAVRFRRRGLGLSRWQVVDRPGNLLPLEEGPHGFLFLVFDADATEDQPLRLIRRRVDRSGPGEVRDLTVRVS
;
A
#
# COMPACT_ATOMS: atom_id res chain seq x y z
N MET A 1 2.26 10.81 -3.37
CA MET A 1 1.95 10.33 -1.99
C MET A 1 0.46 10.21 -1.86
N ILE A 2 -0.05 9.11 -1.31
CA ILE A 2 -1.48 8.88 -1.06
C ILE A 2 -1.75 8.83 0.44
N GLN A 3 -2.83 9.48 0.87
CA GLN A 3 -3.24 9.55 2.28
C GLN A 3 -4.57 8.85 2.46
N ASP A 4 -4.62 7.94 3.43
CA ASP A 4 -5.80 7.17 3.85
C ASP A 4 -6.57 6.60 2.63
N PRO A 5 -5.91 5.80 1.78
CA PRO A 5 -6.46 5.41 0.49
C PRO A 5 -7.74 4.59 0.65
N GLN A 6 -8.71 4.81 -0.23
CA GLN A 6 -9.97 4.08 -0.18
C GLN A 6 -9.84 2.69 -0.83
N PRO A 7 -10.61 1.69 -0.40
CA PRO A 7 -10.71 0.43 -1.14
C PRO A 7 -11.11 0.69 -2.61
N GLY A 8 -10.48 -0.01 -3.55
CA GLY A 8 -10.66 0.14 -4.98
C GLY A 8 -10.00 1.38 -5.60
N GLN A 9 -9.24 2.17 -4.83
CA GLN A 9 -8.61 3.37 -5.37
C GLN A 9 -7.53 3.03 -6.41
N HIS A 10 -7.60 3.68 -7.58
CA HIS A 10 -6.58 3.61 -8.62
C HIS A 10 -5.49 4.66 -8.39
N VAL A 11 -4.24 4.25 -8.56
CA VAL A 11 -3.03 5.06 -8.35
C VAL A 11 -2.15 4.94 -9.58
N VAL A 12 -2.00 6.04 -10.32
CA VAL A 12 -1.03 6.14 -11.40
C VAL A 12 0.23 6.79 -10.85
N VAL A 13 1.39 6.17 -11.06
CA VAL A 13 2.66 6.65 -10.51
C VAL A 13 3.79 6.49 -11.53
N PRO A 14 4.62 7.51 -11.76
CA PRO A 14 5.67 7.40 -12.75
C PRO A 14 6.81 6.48 -12.30
N ALA A 15 7.46 5.82 -13.26
CA ALA A 15 8.71 5.10 -13.00
C ALA A 15 9.78 6.02 -12.42
N GLY A 16 10.62 5.49 -11.52
CA GLY A 16 11.66 6.24 -10.81
C GLY A 16 11.15 7.10 -9.65
N ALA A 17 9.84 7.23 -9.46
CA ALA A 17 9.27 7.99 -8.35
C ALA A 17 9.22 7.19 -7.05
N ARG A 18 8.96 7.91 -5.95
CA ARG A 18 8.66 7.31 -4.65
C ARG A 18 7.15 7.33 -4.38
N LEU A 19 6.57 6.16 -4.14
CA LEU A 19 5.17 6.02 -3.71
C LEU A 19 5.11 5.88 -2.19
N ALA A 20 4.70 6.95 -1.52
CA ALA A 20 4.38 6.91 -0.10
C ALA A 20 2.88 6.68 0.10
N VAL A 21 2.52 5.66 0.90
CA VAL A 21 1.16 5.35 1.36
C VAL A 21 1.09 5.62 2.85
N ARG A 22 0.21 6.52 3.30
CA ARG A 22 0.12 6.93 4.70
C ARG A 22 -1.28 6.77 5.25
N PHE A 23 -1.38 6.23 6.46
CA PHE A 23 -2.64 6.08 7.18
C PHE A 23 -2.74 7.08 8.33
N ARG A 24 -3.98 7.43 8.68
CA ARG A 24 -4.24 8.25 9.87
C ARG A 24 -3.74 7.50 11.10
N ARG A 25 -2.94 8.19 11.94
CA ARG A 25 -2.42 7.63 13.20
C ARG A 25 -3.52 7.46 14.25
N ARG A 26 -4.48 8.41 14.26
CA ARG A 26 -5.60 8.38 15.19
C ARG A 26 -6.52 7.20 14.88
N GLY A 27 -6.90 6.45 15.91
CA GLY A 27 -7.83 5.33 15.78
C GLY A 27 -7.19 4.00 15.38
N LEU A 28 -5.85 3.92 15.22
CA LEU A 28 -5.19 2.65 14.92
C LEU A 28 -5.13 1.72 16.15
N GLY A 29 -4.94 2.27 17.35
CA GLY A 29 -4.82 1.50 18.59
C GLY A 29 -3.71 0.45 18.48
N LEU A 30 -4.00 -0.78 18.88
CA LEU A 30 -3.11 -1.94 18.73
C LEU A 30 -3.11 -2.54 17.31
N SER A 31 -3.72 -1.90 16.33
CA SER A 31 -3.65 -2.34 14.94
C SER A 31 -2.38 -1.86 14.25
N ARG A 32 -1.99 -2.58 13.19
CA ARG A 32 -0.97 -2.18 12.22
C ARG A 32 -1.47 -2.48 10.81
N TRP A 33 -1.11 -1.62 9.86
CA TRP A 33 -1.26 -1.93 8.45
C TRP A 33 -0.11 -2.83 7.98
N GLN A 34 -0.41 -3.74 7.05
CA GLN A 34 0.55 -4.63 6.42
C GLN A 34 0.26 -4.73 4.93
N VAL A 35 1.32 -4.83 4.12
CA VAL A 35 1.21 -5.21 2.71
C VAL A 35 1.16 -6.73 2.64
N VAL A 36 0.19 -7.28 1.91
CA VAL A 36 0.07 -8.75 1.72
C VAL A 36 0.04 -9.19 0.27
N ASP A 37 -0.21 -8.25 -0.65
CA ASP A 37 0.02 -8.44 -2.08
C ASP A 37 0.59 -7.13 -2.63
N ARG A 38 1.62 -7.22 -3.46
CA ARG A 38 2.39 -6.06 -3.92
C ARG A 38 2.77 -6.25 -5.39
N PRO A 39 2.54 -5.23 -6.24
CA PRO A 39 3.05 -5.21 -7.61
C PRO A 39 4.58 -5.40 -7.64
N GLY A 40 5.09 -6.17 -8.61
CA GLY A 40 6.51 -6.45 -8.74
C GLY A 40 7.37 -5.21 -8.96
N ASN A 41 6.78 -4.16 -9.54
CA ASN A 41 7.38 -2.86 -9.83
C ASN A 41 7.44 -1.90 -8.62
N LEU A 42 6.94 -2.29 -7.44
CA LEU A 42 7.04 -1.48 -6.21
C LEU A 42 8.07 -2.08 -5.24
N LEU A 43 9.29 -1.57 -5.21
CA LEU A 43 10.31 -2.03 -4.24
C LEU A 43 10.10 -1.35 -2.88
N PRO A 44 9.96 -2.09 -1.76
CA PRO A 44 9.81 -1.49 -0.44
C PRO A 44 11.11 -0.79 0.00
N LEU A 45 10.99 0.46 0.44
CA LEU A 45 12.04 1.23 1.10
C LEU A 45 11.79 1.33 2.61
N GLU A 46 10.53 1.48 3.02
CA GLU A 46 10.12 1.51 4.42
C GLU A 46 8.77 0.83 4.59
N GLU A 47 8.63 0.00 5.63
CA GLU A 47 7.35 -0.57 6.05
C GLU A 47 7.13 -0.33 7.54
N GLY A 48 6.06 0.40 7.86
CA GLY A 48 5.70 0.73 9.23
C GLY A 48 4.22 0.52 9.50
N PRO A 49 3.81 0.57 10.78
CA PRO A 49 2.43 0.30 11.18
C PRO A 49 1.42 1.33 10.63
N HIS A 50 1.91 2.51 10.22
CA HIS A 50 1.10 3.64 9.75
C HIS A 50 1.36 4.03 8.28
N GLY A 51 2.19 3.28 7.56
CA GLY A 51 2.49 3.61 6.19
C GLY A 51 3.66 2.85 5.60
N PHE A 52 3.77 2.98 4.29
CA PHE A 52 4.74 2.30 3.46
C PHE A 52 5.37 3.30 2.50
N LEU A 53 6.63 3.07 2.15
CA LEU A 53 7.34 3.82 1.12
C LEU A 53 7.90 2.83 0.12
N PHE A 54 7.61 3.06 -1.16
CA PHE A 54 8.12 2.25 -2.27
C PHE A 54 8.94 3.11 -3.24
N LEU A 55 9.96 2.50 -3.84
CA LEU A 55 10.55 2.97 -5.09
C LEU A 55 9.83 2.28 -6.25
N VAL A 56 9.43 3.07 -7.26
CA VAL A 56 8.71 2.57 -8.42
C VAL A 56 9.68 2.30 -9.55
N PHE A 57 9.65 1.10 -10.12
CA PHE A 57 10.43 0.72 -11.29
C PHE A 57 9.55 0.63 -12.52
N ASP A 58 10.13 0.93 -13.67
CA ASP A 58 9.55 0.47 -14.92
C ASP A 58 9.82 -1.04 -15.04
N ALA A 59 8.80 -1.80 -15.39
CA ALA A 59 8.88 -3.26 -15.51
C ALA A 59 8.17 -3.76 -16.77
N ASP A 60 8.05 -2.90 -17.79
CA ASP A 60 7.32 -3.13 -19.06
C ASP A 60 5.83 -3.46 -18.89
N ALA A 61 5.34 -3.51 -17.65
CA ALA A 61 3.97 -3.77 -17.30
C ALA A 61 3.17 -2.46 -17.34
N THR A 62 2.45 -2.26 -18.44
CA THR A 62 1.54 -1.11 -18.66
C THR A 62 0.16 -1.33 -18.03
N GLU A 63 -0.08 -2.50 -17.46
CA GLU A 63 -1.36 -2.92 -16.89
C GLU A 63 -1.51 -2.52 -15.41
N ASP A 64 -2.78 -2.50 -15.00
CA ASP A 64 -3.20 -2.29 -13.61
C ASP A 64 -2.83 -3.49 -12.73
N GLN A 65 -2.03 -3.27 -11.69
CA GLN A 65 -1.59 -4.32 -10.76
C GLN A 65 -2.14 -4.10 -9.34
N PRO A 66 -2.50 -5.16 -8.61
CA PRO A 66 -3.08 -5.05 -7.28
C PRO A 66 -2.04 -4.73 -6.21
N LEU A 67 -2.36 -3.80 -5.31
CA LEU A 67 -1.66 -3.57 -4.05
C LEU A 67 -2.64 -3.79 -2.90
N ARG A 68 -2.45 -4.87 -2.14
CA ARG A 68 -3.35 -5.27 -1.05
C ARG A 68 -2.78 -4.92 0.31
N LEU A 69 -3.53 -4.11 1.05
CA LEU A 69 -3.18 -3.65 2.39
C LEU A 69 -4.20 -4.17 3.38
N ILE A 70 -3.74 -4.73 4.50
CA ILE A 70 -4.64 -5.20 5.56
C ILE A 70 -4.29 -4.58 6.90
N ARG A 71 -5.33 -4.20 7.64
CA ARG A 71 -5.22 -3.79 9.03
C ARG A 71 -5.40 -5.01 9.91
N ARG A 72 -4.36 -5.36 10.66
CA ARG A 72 -4.41 -6.43 11.67
C ARG A 72 -4.23 -5.89 13.06
N ARG A 73 -4.97 -6.41 14.02
CA ARG A 73 -4.67 -6.23 15.46
C ARG A 73 -3.54 -7.17 15.87
N VAL A 74 -2.70 -6.75 16.79
CA VAL A 74 -1.61 -7.60 17.31
C VAL A 74 -2.08 -8.63 18.34
N ASP A 75 -3.25 -8.43 18.95
CA ASP A 75 -3.77 -9.22 20.07
C ASP A 75 -4.89 -10.21 19.69
N ARG A 76 -5.29 -10.28 18.40
CA ARG A 76 -6.36 -11.18 17.93
C ARG A 76 -6.07 -11.70 16.53
N SER A 77 -6.54 -12.91 16.24
CA SER A 77 -6.55 -13.50 14.89
C SER A 77 -7.79 -13.05 14.11
N GLY A 78 -7.59 -12.63 12.86
CA GLY A 78 -8.66 -12.23 11.93
C GLY A 78 -8.33 -10.92 11.19
N PRO A 79 -8.67 -10.80 9.90
CA PRO A 79 -8.49 -9.53 9.18
C PRO A 79 -9.44 -8.48 9.76
N GLY A 80 -8.92 -7.28 10.05
CA GLY A 80 -9.75 -6.17 10.49
C GLY A 80 -10.35 -5.43 9.30
N GLU A 81 -9.50 -4.71 8.56
CA GLU A 81 -9.87 -3.91 7.40
C GLU A 81 -8.98 -4.31 6.23
N VAL A 82 -9.53 -4.34 5.01
CA VAL A 82 -8.79 -4.62 3.77
C VAL A 82 -8.93 -3.44 2.83
N ARG A 83 -7.82 -3.04 2.22
CA ARG A 83 -7.76 -2.01 1.19
C ARG A 83 -6.99 -2.56 0.01
N ASP A 84 -7.76 -2.98 -0.99
CA ASP A 84 -7.24 -3.36 -2.29
C ASP A 84 -7.13 -2.09 -3.14
N LEU A 85 -5.92 -1.75 -3.57
CA LEU A 85 -5.65 -0.64 -4.47
C LEU A 85 -5.23 -1.18 -5.83
N THR A 86 -5.40 -0.37 -6.86
CA THR A 86 -4.90 -0.66 -8.20
C THR A 86 -3.77 0.30 -8.54
N VAL A 87 -2.62 -0.20 -8.94
CA VAL A 87 -1.44 0.60 -9.27
C VAL A 87 -1.10 0.44 -10.75
N ARG A 88 -0.93 1.56 -11.45
CA ARG A 88 -0.39 1.61 -12.80
C ARG A 88 0.90 2.42 -12.81
N VAL A 89 1.93 1.90 -13.46
CA VAL A 89 3.16 2.64 -13.71
C VAL A 89 3.11 3.27 -15.09
N SER A 90 3.57 4.52 -15.19
CA SER A 90 3.58 5.33 -16.42
C SER A 90 4.93 5.98 -16.69
#